data_AF-A0A920RC93-F1
#
_entry.id   AF-A0A920RC93-F1
#
_cell.length_a   1.000
_cell.length_b   1.000
_cell.length_c   1.000
_cell.angle_alpha   90.00
_cell.angle_beta   90.00
_cell.angle_gamma   90.00
#
_symmetry.space_group_name_H-M   'P 1'
#
loop_
_entity.id
_entity.type
_entity.pdbx_description
1 polymer ?
#
loop_
_entity_poly.entity_id
_entity_poly.type
_entity_poly.pdbx_seq_one_letter_code
_entity_poly.pdbx_strand_id
1 'polypeptide(L)' 'MIEGAGVSVAMGNAHPQVKARATWVTDSNDDDGVVTVIERLQNRYELTNIRSIVAGD' A
#
# COMPACT_ATOMS: atom_id res chain seq x y z
N MET A 1 -2.46 -15.51 -3.12
CA MET A 1 -2.33 -14.20 -3.78
C MET A 1 -2.14 -13.06 -2.76
N ILE A 2 -2.97 -12.93 -1.72
CA ILE A 2 -2.80 -11.88 -0.67
C ILE A 2 -1.64 -12.18 0.30
N GLU A 3 -1.59 -13.38 0.89
CA GLU A 3 -0.61 -13.71 1.96
C GLU A 3 0.83 -13.91 1.45
N GLY A 4 1.03 -14.09 0.15
CA GLY A 4 2.34 -14.29 -0.46
C GLY A 4 2.97 -13.03 -1.05
N ALA A 5 2.30 -11.88 -0.96
CA ALA A 5 2.79 -10.62 -1.52
C ALA A 5 3.64 -9.86 -0.49
N GLY A 6 4.72 -9.21 -0.95
CA GLY A 6 5.56 -8.37 -0.08
C GLY A 6 4.82 -7.14 0.48
N VAL A 7 3.78 -6.68 -0.23
CA VAL A 7 2.78 -5.74 0.27
C VAL A 7 1.42 -6.25 -0.17
N SER A 8 0.51 -6.46 0.77
CA SER A 8 -0.85 -6.93 0.48
C SER A 8 -1.87 -5.89 0.95
N VAL A 9 -2.77 -5.54 0.03
CA VAL A 9 -3.80 -4.51 0.25
C VAL A 9 -5.17 -5.09 -0.10
N ALA A 10 -6.15 -4.88 0.77
CA ALA A 10 -7.56 -5.14 0.47
C ALA A 10 -8.32 -3.82 0.27
N MET A 11 -9.28 -3.80 -0.65
CA MET A 11 -10.21 -2.67 -0.80
C MET A 11 -11.15 -2.58 0.41
N GLY A 12 -11.65 -1.38 0.72
CA GLY A 12 -12.54 -1.14 1.86
C GLY A 12 -13.84 -1.98 1.80
N ASN A 13 -14.37 -2.14 0.60
CA ASN A 13 -15.55 -2.96 0.30
C ASN A 13 -15.24 -4.43 -0.01
N ALA A 14 -13.99 -4.89 0.16
CA ALA A 14 -13.64 -6.30 -0.02
C ALA A 14 -14.30 -7.20 1.03
N HIS A 15 -14.42 -8.48 0.70
CA HIS A 15 -14.97 -9.50 1.59
C HIS A 15 -14.19 -9.54 2.92
N PRO A 16 -14.84 -9.74 4.10
CA PRO A 16 -14.18 -9.70 5.40
C PRO A 16 -12.96 -10.63 5.52
N GLN A 17 -13.02 -11.82 4.91
CA GLN A 17 -11.91 -12.77 4.91
C GLN A 17 -10.68 -12.28 4.12
N VAL A 18 -10.87 -11.42 3.13
CA VAL A 18 -9.77 -10.80 2.36
C VAL A 18 -9.12 -9.70 3.19
N LYS A 19 -9.94 -8.85 3.82
CA LYS A 19 -9.46 -7.78 4.71
C LYS A 19 -8.66 -8.32 5.88
N ALA A 20 -9.11 -9.43 6.48
CA ALA A 20 -8.42 -10.07 7.61
C ALA A 20 -7.03 -10.64 7.26
N ARG A 21 -6.76 -10.89 5.98
CA ARG A 21 -5.49 -11.47 5.49
C ARG A 21 -4.55 -10.43 4.88
N ALA A 22 -5.01 -9.19 4.67
CA ALA A 22 -4.22 -8.13 4.09
C ALA A 22 -3.45 -7.36 5.17
N THR A 23 -2.24 -6.91 4.83
CA THR A 23 -1.42 -6.06 5.70
C THR A 23 -2.02 -4.66 5.86
N TRP A 24 -2.79 -4.23 4.87
CA TRP A 24 -3.43 -2.92 4.85
C TRP A 24 -4.80 -3.01 4.15
N VAL A 25 -5.79 -2.27 4.65
CA VAL A 25 -7.06 -2.04 3.96
C VAL A 25 -7.09 -0.59 3.46
N THR A 26 -7.23 -0.40 2.16
CA THR A 26 -7.40 0.91 1.51
C THR A 26 -8.89 1.26 1.39
N ASP A 27 -9.19 2.41 0.78
CA ASP A 27 -10.56 2.84 0.50
C ASP A 27 -11.29 1.86 -0.45
N SER A 28 -12.57 2.09 -0.68
CA SER A 28 -13.34 1.26 -1.61
C SER A 28 -12.88 1.51 -3.07
N ASN A 29 -13.33 0.67 -4.00
CA ASN A 29 -13.09 0.96 -5.42
C ASN A 29 -13.91 2.18 -5.91
N ASP A 30 -14.99 2.54 -5.23
CA ASP A 30 -15.82 3.70 -5.56
C ASP A 30 -15.20 5.00 -5.01
N ASP A 31 -14.27 4.87 -4.07
CA ASP A 31 -13.53 5.95 -3.41
C ASP A 31 -12.03 5.93 -3.77
N ASP A 32 -11.69 5.52 -5.00
CA ASP A 32 -10.33 5.57 -5.56
C ASP A 32 -9.25 4.84 -4.74
N GLY A 33 -9.60 3.79 -3.98
CA GLY A 33 -8.66 3.11 -3.07
C GLY A 33 -7.38 2.57 -3.74
N VAL A 34 -7.40 2.28 -5.03
CA VAL A 34 -6.19 1.89 -5.79
C VAL A 34 -5.26 3.09 -6.04
N VAL A 35 -5.81 4.28 -6.30
CA VAL A 35 -5.04 5.51 -6.49
C VAL A 35 -4.29 5.85 -5.21
N THR A 36 -4.98 5.85 -4.06
CA THR A 36 -4.39 6.06 -2.73
C THR A 36 -3.20 5.12 -2.46
N VAL A 37 -3.30 3.85 -2.87
CA VAL A 37 -2.22 2.86 -2.72
C VAL A 37 -1.02 3.20 -3.58
N ILE A 38 -1.24 3.52 -4.86
CA ILE A 38 -0.15 3.82 -5.80
C ILE A 38 0.57 5.10 -5.37
N GLU A 39 -0.14 6.17 -5.04
CA GLU A 39 0.44 7.43 -4.59
C GLU A 39 1.29 7.23 -3.33
N ARG A 40 0.78 6.48 -2.35
CA ARG A 40 1.52 6.19 -1.12
C ARG A 40 2.79 5.37 -1.37
N LEU A 41 2.74 4.41 -2.30
CA LEU A 41 3.91 3.62 -2.67
C LEU A 41 4.93 4.46 -3.43
N GLN A 42 4.50 5.25 -4.42
CA GLN A 42 5.37 6.16 -5.18
C GLN A 42 6.06 7.17 -4.25
N ASN A 43 5.31 7.85 -3.38
CA ASN A 43 5.86 8.79 -2.39
C ASN A 43 6.85 8.11 -1.43
N ARG A 44 6.61 6.84 -1.06
CA ARG A 44 7.54 6.08 -0.23
C ARG A 44 8.86 5.80 -0.95
N TYR A 45 8.85 5.54 -2.25
CA TYR A 45 10.08 5.38 -3.03
C TYR A 45 10.86 6.70 -3.13
N GLU A 46 10.20 7.83 -3.32
CA GLU A 46 10.86 9.15 -3.34
C GLU A 46 11.55 9.47 -2.00
N LEU A 47 10.87 9.24 -0.88
CA LEU A 47 11.45 9.47 0.46
C LEU A 47 12.60 8.51 0.79
N THR A 48 12.54 7.27 0.30
CA THR A 48 13.62 6.29 0.51
C THR A 48 14.88 6.72 -0.25
N ASN A 49 14.71 7.20 -1.49
CA ASN A 49 15.82 7.70 -2.32
C ASN A 49 16.44 8.99 -1.75
N ILE A 50 15.64 9.89 -1.18
CA ILE A 50 16.17 11.08 -0.51
C ILE A 50 16.92 10.69 0.77
N ARG A 51 16.37 9.78 1.58
CA ARG A 51 17.04 9.34 2.81
C ARG A 51 18.37 8.65 2.56
N SER A 52 18.52 7.87 1.49
CA SER A 52 19.83 7.28 1.16
C SER A 52 20.86 8.30 0.71
N ILE A 53 20.42 9.41 0.11
CA ILE A 53 21.31 10.52 -0.29
C ILE A 53 21.74 11.34 0.94
N VAL A 54 20.82 11.58 1.88
CA VAL A 54 21.06 12.41 3.07
C VAL A 54 21.76 11.63 4.19
N ALA A 55 21.55 10.32 4.28
CA ALA A 55 22.21 9.45 5.27
C ALA A 55 23.57 8.89 4.80
N GLY A 56 24.13 9.45 3.73
CA GLY A 56 25.52 9.21 3.34
C GLY A 56 26.48 10.00 4.23
N ASP A 57 26.68 9.51 5.45
CA ASP A 57 27.87 9.70 6.28
C ASP A 57 28.61 8.35 6.40
#